data_AF-A0A933XAL1-F1
#
_entry.id   AF-A0A933XAL1-F1
#
_cell.length_a   1.000
_cell.length_b   1.000
_cell.length_c   1.000
_cell.angle_alpha   90.00
_cell.angle_beta   90.00
_cell.angle_gamma   90.00
#
_symmetry.space_group_name_H-M   'P 1'
#
loop_
_entity.id
_entity.type
_entity.pdbx_description
1 polymer ?
#
loop_
_entity_poly.entity_id
_entity_poly.type
_entity_poly.pdbx_seq_one_letter_code
_entity_poly.pdbx_strand_id
1 'polypeptide(L)'
;MRILIAILLCTVFFSCNNKDDQIKQLTRELKDQEAKLQMQKSSLDSLAKLKDGELKKAKDDYDKAVEEYNKNGKYPGKYPFTSSKEIKDEDLKGLSDNELKIMKNEILARHGFIFSDKEMKDHFSKLKWYSAKNQNVDKLLTPLEKQNIQNIEAFEKMKK
;
A
#
# COMPACT_ATOMS: atom_id res chain seq x y z
N MET A 1 -31.37 5.60 -72.54
CA MET A 1 -30.25 5.02 -71.75
C MET A 1 -29.44 6.03 -70.92
N ARG A 2 -29.32 7.31 -71.31
CA ARG A 2 -28.53 8.30 -70.53
C ARG A 2 -29.21 8.83 -69.24
N ILE A 3 -30.53 8.73 -69.10
CA ILE A 3 -31.28 9.23 -67.90
C ILE A 3 -31.30 8.20 -66.76
N LEU A 4 -31.30 6.90 -67.08
CA LEU A 4 -31.34 5.81 -66.08
C LEU A 4 -30.03 5.65 -65.29
N ILE A 5 -28.88 5.98 -65.90
CA ILE A 5 -27.56 5.92 -65.24
C ILE A 5 -27.40 7.08 -64.25
N ALA A 6 -27.99 8.25 -64.51
CA ALA A 6 -27.93 9.40 -63.62
C ALA A 6 -28.72 9.20 -62.32
N ILE A 7 -29.87 8.51 -62.38
CA ILE A 7 -30.70 8.22 -61.19
C ILE A 7 -30.05 7.14 -60.31
N LEU A 8 -29.42 6.14 -60.91
CA LEU A 8 -28.71 5.06 -60.20
C LEU A 8 -27.39 5.54 -59.56
N LEU A 9 -26.73 6.54 -60.14
CA LEU A 9 -25.58 7.21 -59.52
C LEU A 9 -26.00 8.14 -58.37
N CYS A 10 -27.17 8.80 -58.47
CA CYS A 10 -27.71 9.63 -57.39
C CYS A 10 -28.16 8.83 -56.16
N THR A 11 -28.75 7.63 -56.33
CA THR A 11 -29.22 6.82 -55.20
C THR A 11 -28.08 6.12 -54.44
N VAL A 12 -26.95 5.84 -55.09
CA VAL A 12 -25.74 5.34 -54.44
C VAL A 12 -24.98 6.48 -53.72
N PHE A 13 -24.96 7.70 -54.29
CA PHE A 13 -24.38 8.89 -53.65
C PHE A 13 -25.16 9.36 -52.40
N PHE A 14 -26.50 9.29 -52.41
CA PHE A 14 -27.33 9.75 -51.27
C PHE A 14 -27.24 8.82 -50.05
N SER A 15 -26.90 7.53 -50.23
CA SER A 15 -26.79 6.55 -49.14
C SER A 15 -25.43 6.58 -48.42
N CYS A 16 -24.35 6.96 -49.12
CA CYS A 16 -23.01 7.10 -48.52
C CYS A 16 -22.80 8.44 -47.78
N ASN A 17 -23.36 9.55 -48.29
CA ASN A 17 -23.20 10.87 -47.65
C ASN A 17 -23.70 10.91 -46.19
N ASN A 18 -24.78 10.21 -45.85
CA ASN A 18 -25.36 10.25 -44.50
C ASN A 18 -24.50 9.49 -43.45
N LYS A 19 -23.84 8.40 -43.82
CA LYS A 19 -23.00 7.63 -42.91
C LYS A 19 -21.64 8.31 -42.70
N ASP A 20 -21.07 8.89 -43.75
CA ASP A 20 -19.80 9.60 -43.67
C ASP A 20 -19.89 10.87 -42.81
N ASP A 21 -21.01 11.58 -42.87
CA ASP A 21 -21.24 12.77 -42.04
C ASP A 21 -21.53 12.41 -40.58
N GLN A 22 -22.24 11.32 -40.31
CA GLN A 22 -22.40 10.78 -38.95
C GLN A 22 -21.05 10.34 -38.35
N ILE A 23 -20.21 9.65 -39.13
CA ILE A 23 -18.87 9.23 -38.69
C ILE A 23 -18.00 10.46 -38.39
N LYS A 24 -18.04 11.50 -39.22
CA LYS A 24 -17.32 12.76 -38.96
C LYS A 24 -17.82 13.47 -37.72
N GLN A 25 -19.13 13.50 -37.49
CA GLN A 25 -19.73 14.09 -36.29
C GLN A 25 -19.33 13.32 -35.03
N LEU A 26 -19.49 12.00 -35.03
CA LEU A 26 -19.05 11.11 -33.93
C LEU A 26 -17.55 11.24 -33.65
N THR A 27 -16.73 11.41 -34.70
CA THR A 27 -15.28 11.62 -34.55
C THR A 27 -14.96 12.96 -33.87
N ARG A 28 -15.73 14.01 -34.14
CA ARG A 28 -15.57 15.31 -33.47
C ARG A 28 -15.99 15.22 -32.00
N GLU A 29 -17.13 14.59 -31.73
CA GLU A 29 -17.62 14.38 -30.36
C GLU A 29 -16.64 13.53 -29.54
N LEU A 30 -16.04 12.49 -30.13
CA LEU A 30 -15.02 11.66 -29.48
C LEU A 30 -13.77 12.49 -29.15
N LYS A 31 -13.29 13.30 -30.09
CA LYS A 31 -12.13 14.19 -29.86
C LYS A 31 -12.39 15.22 -28.77
N ASP A 32 -13.60 15.79 -28.74
CA ASP A 32 -14.01 16.75 -27.72
C ASP A 32 -14.11 16.08 -26.34
N GLN A 33 -14.57 14.82 -26.28
CA GLN A 33 -14.59 14.02 -25.06
C GLN A 33 -13.17 13.64 -24.60
N GLU A 34 -12.28 13.27 -25.51
CA GLU A 34 -10.88 12.97 -25.21
C GLU A 34 -10.16 14.20 -24.65
N ALA A 35 -10.40 15.38 -25.22
CA ALA A 35 -9.84 16.64 -24.72
C ALA A 35 -10.35 16.97 -23.30
N LYS A 36 -11.65 16.76 -23.03
CA LYS A 36 -12.23 16.91 -21.68
C LYS A 36 -11.63 15.92 -20.70
N LEU A 37 -11.47 14.66 -21.10
CA LEU A 37 -10.87 13.62 -20.28
C LEU A 37 -9.39 13.92 -19.99
N GLN A 38 -8.66 14.45 -20.96
CA GLN A 38 -7.27 14.86 -20.80
C GLN A 38 -7.14 16.01 -19.79
N MET A 39 -8.03 17.00 -19.86
CA MET A 39 -8.08 18.11 -18.89
C MET A 39 -8.43 17.65 -17.47
N GLN A 40 -9.32 16.64 -17.35
CA GLN A 40 -9.66 16.05 -16.06
C GLN A 40 -8.50 15.21 -15.49
N LYS A 41 -7.77 14.46 -16.32
CA LYS A 41 -6.56 13.71 -15.90
C LYS A 41 -5.46 14.64 -15.38
N SER A 42 -5.19 15.77 -16.05
CA SER A 42 -4.21 16.74 -15.55
C SER A 42 -4.61 17.38 -14.22
N SER A 43 -5.92 17.55 -13.98
CA SER A 43 -6.43 18.01 -12.69
C SER A 43 -6.25 16.94 -11.59
N LEU A 44 -6.40 15.66 -11.93
CA LEU A 44 -6.17 14.53 -11.02
C LEU A 44 -4.68 14.36 -10.64
N ASP A 45 -3.77 14.49 -11.61
CA ASP A 45 -2.32 14.40 -11.38
C ASP A 45 -1.82 15.53 -10.47
N SER A 46 -2.43 16.71 -10.57
CA SER A 46 -2.13 17.86 -9.70
C SER A 46 -2.61 17.61 -8.26
N LEU A 47 -3.75 16.95 -8.08
CA LEU A 47 -4.26 16.55 -6.76
C LEU A 47 -3.43 15.43 -6.12
N ALA A 48 -2.94 14.47 -6.90
CA ALA A 48 -2.10 13.37 -6.42
C ALA A 48 -0.76 13.89 -5.85
N LYS A 49 -0.13 14.86 -6.53
CA LYS A 49 1.14 15.49 -6.08
C LYS A 49 1.01 16.23 -4.75
N LEU A 50 -0.15 16.83 -4.48
CA LEU A 50 -0.41 17.51 -3.20
C LEU A 50 -0.56 16.50 -2.05
N LYS A 51 -1.27 15.40 -2.29
CA LYS A 51 -1.46 14.33 -1.29
C LYS A 51 -0.17 13.60 -0.92
N ASP A 52 0.77 13.43 -1.86
CA ASP A 52 2.07 12.80 -1.57
C ASP A 52 2.90 13.62 -0.55
N GLY A 53 2.86 14.95 -0.65
CA GLY A 53 3.53 15.83 0.30
C GLY A 53 2.93 15.75 1.71
N GLU A 54 1.60 15.69 1.80
CA GLU A 54 0.88 15.54 3.07
C GLU A 54 1.10 14.15 3.70
N LEU A 55 1.09 13.09 2.89
CA LEU A 55 1.32 11.71 3.34
C LEU A 55 2.74 11.52 3.86
N LYS A 56 3.74 12.09 3.18
CA LYS A 56 5.13 12.06 3.63
C LYS A 56 5.31 12.79 4.95
N LYS A 57 4.71 13.98 5.09
CA LYS A 57 4.76 14.75 6.35
C LYS A 57 4.08 14.01 7.50
N ALA A 58 2.90 13.43 7.27
CA ALA A 58 2.21 12.63 8.28
C ALA A 58 3.02 11.39 8.72
N LYS A 59 3.73 10.76 7.77
CA LYS A 59 4.64 9.65 8.06
C LYS A 59 5.81 10.09 8.94
N ASP A 60 6.44 11.21 8.61
CA ASP A 60 7.56 11.77 9.36
C ASP A 60 7.15 12.21 10.78
N ASP A 61 5.97 12.82 10.93
CA ASP A 61 5.41 13.23 12.23
C ASP A 61 5.04 12.01 13.09
N TYR A 62 4.49 10.96 12.48
CA TYR A 62 4.23 9.68 13.14
C TYR A 62 5.52 9.01 13.62
N ASP A 63 6.55 8.92 12.77
CA ASP A 63 7.83 8.30 13.12
C ASP A 63 8.53 9.04 14.27
N LYS A 64 8.45 10.39 14.30
CA LYS A 64 8.95 11.21 15.43
C LYS A 64 8.18 10.98 16.73
N ALA A 65 6.85 10.94 16.67
CA ALA A 65 6.02 10.70 17.86
C ALA A 65 6.28 9.29 18.44
N VAL A 66 6.50 8.31 17.57
CA VAL A 66 6.90 6.96 17.96
C VAL A 66 8.29 6.96 18.61
N GLU A 67 9.28 7.68 18.05
CA GLU A 67 10.60 7.83 18.67
C GLU A 67 10.54 8.50 20.06
N GLU A 68 9.72 9.54 20.22
CA GLU A 68 9.54 10.25 21.50
C GLU A 68 8.85 9.35 22.55
N TYR A 69 7.79 8.64 22.17
CA TYR A 69 7.15 7.65 23.03
C TYR A 69 8.12 6.54 23.46
N ASN A 70 8.93 6.04 22.53
CA ASN A 70 9.93 5.01 22.81
C ASN A 70 11.07 5.46 23.72
N LYS A 71 11.41 6.76 23.71
CA LYS A 71 12.46 7.33 24.57
C LYS A 71 12.08 7.31 26.05
N ASN A 72 10.77 7.37 26.35
CA ASN A 72 10.20 7.27 27.69
C ASN A 72 9.46 5.95 27.95
N GLY A 73 9.34 5.10 26.92
CA GLY A 73 8.59 3.86 26.93
C GLY A 73 9.35 2.74 27.64
N LYS A 74 8.63 1.90 28.38
CA LYS A 74 9.19 0.74 29.09
C LYS A 74 9.87 -0.27 28.15
N TYR A 75 9.50 -0.29 26.88
CA TYR A 75 9.93 -1.28 25.90
C TYR A 75 10.50 -0.59 24.65
N PRO A 76 11.72 -0.93 24.21
CA PRO A 76 12.31 -0.34 23.00
C PRO A 76 11.83 -1.04 21.72
N GLY A 77 11.96 -0.34 20.58
CA GLY A 77 11.68 -0.89 19.25
C GLY A 77 10.61 -0.12 18.46
N LYS A 78 10.31 -0.54 17.24
CA LYS A 78 9.28 0.06 16.37
C LYS A 78 7.87 -0.28 16.86
N TYR A 79 7.70 -1.43 17.50
CA TYR A 79 6.42 -1.97 17.94
C TYR A 79 6.40 -2.19 19.47
N PRO A 80 6.61 -1.15 20.29
CA PRO A 80 6.72 -1.25 21.75
C PRO A 80 5.40 -1.72 22.40
N PHE A 81 4.26 -1.37 21.79
CA PHE A 81 2.92 -1.66 22.29
C PHE A 81 2.64 -3.16 22.38
N THR A 82 3.40 -3.98 21.65
CA THR A 82 3.26 -5.45 21.63
C THR A 82 3.65 -6.11 22.97
N SER A 83 4.28 -5.36 23.89
CA SER A 83 4.54 -5.79 25.28
C SER A 83 3.60 -5.14 26.32
N SER A 84 2.63 -4.32 25.90
CA SER A 84 1.73 -3.59 26.82
C SER A 84 0.25 -3.63 26.46
N LYS A 85 -0.11 -4.01 25.23
CA LYS A 85 -1.49 -4.10 24.73
C LYS A 85 -1.65 -5.38 23.90
N GLU A 86 -2.83 -5.96 23.95
CA GLU A 86 -3.23 -7.04 23.04
C GLU A 86 -3.33 -6.52 21.60
N ILE A 87 -2.79 -7.29 20.66
CA ILE A 87 -2.85 -7.05 19.22
C ILE A 87 -4.09 -7.72 18.65
N LYS A 88 -4.87 -6.96 17.89
CA LYS A 88 -6.02 -7.47 17.13
C LYS A 88 -5.73 -7.48 15.64
N ASP A 89 -6.53 -8.22 14.88
CA ASP A 89 -6.42 -8.26 13.41
C ASP A 89 -6.50 -6.86 12.79
N GLU A 90 -7.28 -5.96 13.37
CA GLU A 90 -7.36 -4.56 12.93
C GLU A 90 -6.01 -3.83 13.02
N ASP A 91 -5.21 -4.12 14.05
CA ASP A 91 -3.89 -3.51 14.26
C ASP A 91 -2.86 -4.05 13.25
N LEU A 92 -3.14 -5.20 12.61
CA LEU A 92 -2.27 -5.89 11.65
C LEU A 92 -2.63 -5.62 10.18
N LYS A 93 -3.85 -5.11 9.93
CA LYS A 93 -4.32 -4.77 8.58
C LYS A 93 -3.41 -3.74 7.92
N GLY A 94 -3.06 -4.01 6.67
CA GLY A 94 -2.20 -3.13 5.87
C GLY A 94 -0.70 -3.31 6.09
N LEU A 95 -0.27 -4.12 7.06
CA LEU A 95 1.14 -4.45 7.23
C LEU A 95 1.63 -5.44 6.17
N SER A 96 2.83 -5.18 5.67
CA SER A 96 3.56 -6.11 4.81
C SER A 96 4.03 -7.35 5.58
N ASP A 97 4.31 -8.45 4.88
CA ASP A 97 4.79 -9.69 5.52
C ASP A 97 6.12 -9.46 6.27
N ASN A 98 6.96 -8.57 5.74
CA ASN A 98 8.19 -8.17 6.41
C ASN A 98 7.92 -7.39 7.70
N GLU A 99 6.91 -6.52 7.72
CA GLU A 99 6.53 -5.79 8.94
C GLU A 99 5.96 -6.71 10.01
N LEU A 100 5.16 -7.72 9.64
CA LEU A 100 4.68 -8.75 10.56
C LEU A 100 5.86 -9.57 11.12
N LYS A 101 6.81 -9.95 10.25
CA LYS A 101 8.04 -10.64 10.65
C LYS A 101 8.86 -9.82 11.63
N ILE A 102 9.08 -8.53 11.35
CA ILE A 102 9.83 -7.63 12.24
C ILE A 102 9.09 -7.45 13.56
N MET A 103 7.78 -7.21 13.54
CA MET A 103 6.95 -7.03 14.74
C MET A 103 7.03 -8.23 15.68
N LYS A 104 6.86 -9.44 15.15
CA LYS A 104 6.99 -10.69 15.92
C LYS A 104 8.39 -10.86 16.51
N ASN A 105 9.42 -10.66 15.68
CA ASN A 105 10.81 -10.86 16.12
C ASN A 105 11.27 -9.77 17.09
N GLU A 106 10.69 -8.57 17.07
CA GLU A 106 11.00 -7.52 18.03
C GLU A 106 10.63 -7.92 19.46
N ILE A 107 9.51 -8.61 19.64
CA ILE A 107 9.11 -9.20 20.93
C ILE A 107 10.22 -10.14 21.44
N LEU A 108 10.73 -11.02 20.59
CA LEU A 108 11.82 -11.94 20.93
C LEU A 108 13.15 -11.19 21.20
N ALA A 109 13.43 -10.16 20.41
CA ALA A 109 14.65 -9.37 20.49
C ALA A 109 14.77 -8.60 21.81
N ARG A 110 13.65 -8.09 22.36
CA ARG A 110 13.63 -7.43 23.68
C ARG A 110 14.11 -8.33 24.81
N HIS A 111 13.92 -9.64 24.67
CA HIS A 111 14.39 -10.67 25.61
C HIS A 111 15.77 -11.26 25.22
N GLY A 112 16.45 -10.65 24.24
CA GLY A 112 17.80 -11.02 23.83
C GLY A 112 17.88 -12.31 23.02
N PHE A 113 16.83 -12.67 22.28
CA PHE A 113 16.86 -13.85 21.41
C PHE A 113 17.98 -13.77 20.36
N ILE A 114 18.72 -14.88 20.17
CA ILE A 114 19.79 -14.99 19.18
C ILE A 114 19.19 -15.44 17.84
N PHE A 115 19.17 -14.54 16.85
CA PHE A 115 18.66 -14.86 15.52
C PHE A 115 19.67 -15.65 14.67
N SER A 116 19.22 -16.78 14.12
CA SER A 116 19.94 -17.53 13.08
C SER A 116 19.64 -17.01 11.67
N ASP A 117 18.43 -16.49 11.46
CA ASP A 117 18.02 -15.84 10.21
C ASP A 117 18.86 -14.59 9.95
N LYS A 118 19.53 -14.55 8.80
CA LYS A 118 20.48 -13.48 8.45
C LYS A 118 19.80 -12.11 8.43
N GLU A 119 18.59 -12.04 7.89
CA GLU A 119 17.84 -10.79 7.77
C GLU A 119 17.50 -10.21 9.16
N MET A 120 16.97 -11.03 10.07
CA MET A 120 16.66 -10.57 11.43
C MET A 120 17.92 -10.25 12.22
N LYS A 121 18.98 -11.05 12.09
CA LYS A 121 20.27 -10.77 12.72
C LYS A 121 20.83 -9.41 12.27
N ASP A 122 20.85 -9.16 10.95
CA ASP A 122 21.34 -7.91 10.39
C ASP A 122 20.45 -6.71 10.73
N HIS A 123 19.14 -6.93 10.89
CA HIS A 123 18.19 -5.91 11.31
C HIS A 123 18.43 -5.49 12.77
N PHE A 124 18.32 -6.43 13.71
CA PHE A 124 18.37 -6.13 15.15
C PHE A 124 19.77 -5.78 15.64
N SER A 125 20.84 -6.31 15.04
CA SER A 125 22.23 -5.95 15.42
C SER A 125 22.59 -4.48 15.24
N LYS A 126 21.82 -3.74 14.42
CA LYS A 126 21.98 -2.29 14.24
C LYS A 126 21.29 -1.46 15.31
N LEU A 127 20.42 -2.07 16.12
CA LEU A 127 19.63 -1.37 17.14
C LEU A 127 20.40 -1.32 18.45
N LYS A 128 20.64 -0.11 18.98
CA LYS A 128 21.45 0.10 20.20
C LYS A 128 20.93 -0.63 21.45
N TRP A 129 19.62 -0.88 21.52
CA TRP A 129 18.98 -1.54 22.65
C TRP A 129 19.05 -3.07 22.57
N TYR A 130 19.35 -3.64 21.41
CA TYR A 130 19.37 -5.09 21.22
C TYR A 130 20.71 -5.68 21.64
N SER A 131 20.66 -6.81 22.34
CA SER A 131 21.82 -7.57 22.75
C SER A 131 21.46 -9.06 22.73
N ALA A 132 22.20 -9.83 21.93
CA ALA A 132 21.97 -11.26 21.75
C ALA A 132 22.51 -12.04 22.96
N LYS A 133 21.62 -12.70 23.72
CA LYS A 133 21.93 -13.32 25.03
C LYS A 133 21.40 -14.75 25.17
N ASN A 134 20.24 -15.04 24.61
CA ASN A 134 19.47 -16.24 24.88
C ASN A 134 19.17 -17.01 23.59
N GLN A 135 19.46 -18.32 23.56
CA GLN A 135 19.03 -19.20 22.46
C GLN A 135 17.53 -19.48 22.48
N ASN A 136 16.91 -19.41 23.66
CA ASN A 136 15.47 -19.58 23.84
C ASN A 136 14.97 -18.55 24.86
N VAL A 137 13.92 -17.81 24.50
CA VAL A 137 13.32 -16.76 25.32
C VAL A 137 11.91 -17.11 25.78
N ASP A 138 11.36 -18.29 25.46
CA ASP A 138 9.97 -18.65 25.74
C ASP A 138 9.59 -18.49 27.23
N LYS A 139 10.52 -18.78 28.14
CA LYS A 139 10.31 -18.61 29.59
C LYS A 139 10.38 -17.16 30.06
N LEU A 140 10.94 -16.26 29.26
CA LEU A 140 11.08 -14.84 29.53
C LEU A 140 9.88 -14.02 29.01
N LEU A 141 9.17 -14.56 28.01
CA LEU A 141 7.98 -13.94 27.45
C LEU A 141 6.85 -13.90 28.47
N THR A 142 6.21 -12.74 28.58
CA THR A 142 4.96 -12.59 29.32
C THR A 142 3.81 -13.33 28.63
N PRO A 143 2.73 -13.69 29.35
CA PRO A 143 1.54 -14.29 28.73
C PRO A 143 0.97 -13.45 27.59
N LEU A 144 0.95 -12.12 27.76
CA LEU A 144 0.50 -11.18 26.73
C LEU A 144 1.37 -11.22 25.48
N GLU A 145 2.69 -11.23 25.63
CA GLU A 145 3.62 -11.32 24.50
C GLU A 145 3.47 -12.64 23.74
N LYS A 146 3.27 -13.77 24.45
CA LYS A 146 3.00 -15.06 23.82
C LYS A 146 1.70 -15.02 23.01
N GLN A 147 0.63 -14.47 23.58
CA GLN A 147 -0.64 -14.29 22.89
C GLN A 147 -0.49 -13.40 21.65
N ASN A 148 0.24 -12.30 21.76
CA ASN A 148 0.49 -11.39 20.63
C ASN A 148 1.28 -12.05 19.51
N ILE A 149 2.31 -12.87 19.83
CA ILE A 149 3.02 -13.68 18.83
C ILE A 149 2.05 -14.62 18.12
N GLN A 150 1.18 -15.31 18.86
CA GLN A 150 0.17 -16.21 18.29
C GLN A 150 -0.81 -15.47 17.36
N ASN A 151 -1.28 -14.29 17.75
CA ASN A 151 -2.19 -13.47 16.94
C ASN A 151 -1.51 -13.04 15.63
N ILE A 152 -0.25 -12.59 15.68
CA ILE A 152 0.52 -12.24 14.48
C ILE A 152 0.69 -13.46 13.56
N GLU A 153 1.06 -14.62 14.11
CA GLU A 153 1.22 -15.85 13.32
C GLU A 153 -0.09 -16.37 12.73
N ALA A 154 -1.19 -16.22 13.44
CA ALA A 154 -2.52 -16.56 12.93
C ALA A 154 -2.90 -15.65 11.75
N PHE A 155 -2.68 -14.34 11.89
CA PHE A 155 -2.91 -13.37 10.82
C PHE A 155 -2.02 -13.62 9.59
N GLU A 156 -0.72 -13.92 9.80
CA GLU A 156 0.22 -14.32 8.73
C GLU A 156 -0.29 -15.54 7.94
N LYS A 157 -0.93 -16.50 8.61
CA LYS A 157 -1.51 -17.69 7.97
C LYS A 157 -2.78 -17.38 7.20
N MET A 158 -3.63 -16.49 7.70
CA MET A 158 -4.88 -16.11 7.05
C MET A 158 -4.68 -15.30 5.76
N LYS A 159 -3.55 -14.58 5.66
CA LYS A 159 -3.21 -13.75 4.49
C LYS A 159 -2.70 -14.56 3.29
N LYS A 160 -2.23 -15.78 3.52
CA LYS A 160 -1.68 -16.69 2.49
C LYS A 160 -2.77 -17.49 1.81
#